data_AF-A0A7V8XNJ9-F1
#
_entry.id   AF-A0A7V8XNJ9-F1
#
_cell.length_a   1.000
_cell.length_b   1.000
_cell.length_c   1.000
_cell.angle_alpha   90.00
_cell.angle_beta   90.00
_cell.angle_gamma   90.00
#
_symmetry.space_group_name_H-M   'P 1'
#
loop_
_entity.id
_entity.type
_entity.pdbx_description
1 polymer ?
#
loop_
_entity_poly.entity_id
_entity_poly.type
_entity_poly.pdbx_seq_one_letter_code
_entity_poly.pdbx_strand_id
1 'polypeptide(L)'
;MPISPLLERQPTYPFVRLNEAARRIERRGVDVIDFGTGDPREATDPLIRQALVDGLRERMGYPLAQGLPELREAIASWAGRRFAVELDPATEVIPTLGSKEAIFSFAQVVVDLEHGKDTVAFTEPGYPVYE
;
A
#
# COMPACT_ATOMS: atom_id res chain seq x y z
N MET A 1 22.01 17.07 10.22
CA MET A 1 20.68 17.39 10.79
C MET A 1 20.35 16.34 11.83
N PRO A 2 19.83 16.71 13.01
CA PRO A 2 19.29 15.73 13.94
C PRO A 2 18.10 15.00 13.28
N ILE A 3 18.04 13.68 13.44
CA ILE A 3 16.94 12.84 12.96
C ILE A 3 15.88 12.77 14.06
N SER A 4 14.61 12.58 13.70
CA SER A 4 13.54 12.36 14.67
C SER A 4 13.82 11.09 15.49
N PRO A 5 13.72 11.10 16.83
CA PRO A 5 13.92 9.91 17.66
C PRO A 5 12.99 8.73 17.30
N LEU A 6 11.83 9.00 16.69
CA LEU A 6 10.92 7.96 16.19
C LEU A 6 11.52 7.23 14.99
N LEU A 7 12.18 7.96 14.08
CA LEU A 7 12.83 7.39 12.91
C LEU A 7 14.11 6.64 13.27
N GLU A 8 14.80 7.04 14.33
CA GLU A 8 16.00 6.32 14.83
C GLU A 8 15.68 4.91 15.32
N ARG A 9 14.44 4.65 15.75
CA ARG A 9 14.00 3.35 16.26
C ARG A 9 13.52 2.40 15.16
N GLN A 10 13.34 2.89 13.94
CA GLN A 10 12.83 2.08 12.84
C GLN A 10 13.88 1.08 12.36
N PRO A 11 13.61 -0.24 12.40
CA PRO A 11 14.55 -1.23 11.93
C PRO A 11 14.74 -1.13 10.41
N THR A 12 15.89 -1.59 9.92
CA THR A 12 16.08 -1.74 8.48
C THR A 12 15.10 -2.77 7.94
N TYR A 13 14.28 -2.37 6.97
CA TYR A 13 13.30 -3.24 6.34
C TYR A 13 13.96 -4.54 5.81
N PRO A 14 13.43 -5.74 6.12
CA PRO A 14 14.09 -7.02 5.82
C PRO A 14 14.48 -7.19 4.35
N PHE A 15 13.64 -6.70 3.42
CA PHE A 15 13.88 -6.77 1.99
C PHE A 15 15.10 -5.98 1.52
N VAL A 16 15.48 -4.90 2.23
CA VAL A 16 16.72 -4.17 1.92
C VAL A 16 17.92 -5.08 2.13
N ARG A 17 17.97 -5.79 3.26
CA ARG A 17 19.05 -6.72 3.58
C ARG A 17 19.08 -7.91 2.62
N LEU A 18 17.91 -8.43 2.24
CA LEU A 18 17.80 -9.51 1.26
C LEU A 18 18.33 -9.09 -0.11
N ASN A 19 17.92 -7.91 -0.59
CA ASN A 19 18.38 -7.35 -1.87
C ASN A 19 19.89 -7.09 -1.87
N GLU A 20 20.45 -6.61 -0.76
CA GLU A 20 21.91 -6.43 -0.62
C GLU A 20 22.68 -7.75 -0.67
N ALA A 21 22.14 -8.81 -0.05
CA ALA A 21 22.70 -10.15 -0.09
C ALA A 21 22.64 -10.74 -1.51
N ALA A 22 21.48 -10.65 -2.17
CA ALA A 22 21.29 -11.08 -3.56
C ALA A 22 22.32 -10.41 -4.49
N ARG A 23 22.42 -9.07 -4.46
CA ARG A 23 23.39 -8.31 -5.25
C ARG A 23 24.84 -8.72 -5.01
N ARG A 24 25.19 -9.13 -3.78
CA ARG A 24 26.55 -9.59 -3.44
C ARG A 24 26.87 -10.93 -4.09
N ILE A 25 25.88 -11.81 -4.18
CA ILE A 25 25.99 -13.13 -4.80
C ILE A 25 26.04 -12.98 -6.33
N GLU A 26 25.17 -12.17 -6.92
CA GLU A 26 25.17 -11.86 -8.36
C GLU A 26 26.52 -11.32 -8.85
N ARG A 27 27.16 -10.42 -8.08
CA ARG A 27 28.51 -9.89 -8.41
C ARG A 27 29.60 -10.96 -8.50
N ARG A 28 29.37 -12.17 -7.98
CA ARG A 28 30.28 -13.31 -8.08
C ARG A 28 29.99 -14.19 -9.30
N GLY A 29 29.08 -13.76 -10.18
CA GLY A 29 28.66 -14.52 -11.37
C GLY A 29 27.67 -15.65 -11.07
N VAL A 30 27.05 -15.64 -9.89
CA VAL A 30 26.04 -16.63 -9.51
C VAL A 30 24.66 -16.12 -9.90
N ASP A 31 23.91 -16.93 -10.64
CA ASP A 31 22.52 -16.66 -10.97
C ASP A 31 21.64 -16.76 -9.72
N VAL A 32 20.87 -15.71 -9.43
CA VAL A 32 20.02 -15.62 -8.25
C VAL A 32 18.55 -15.71 -8.68
N ILE A 33 17.87 -16.73 -8.16
CA ILE A 33 16.44 -16.91 -8.38
C ILE A 33 15.69 -16.25 -7.21
N ASP A 34 15.01 -15.13 -7.47
CA ASP A 34 14.30 -14.37 -6.45
C ASP A 34 12.88 -14.94 -6.19
N PHE A 35 12.67 -15.39 -4.95
CA PHE A 35 11.38 -15.79 -4.38
C PHE A 35 10.98 -14.92 -3.17
N GLY A 36 11.68 -13.80 -2.95
CA GLY A 36 11.49 -12.93 -1.80
C GLY A 36 10.28 -12.02 -1.96
N THR A 37 10.21 -11.29 -3.06
CA THR A 37 9.18 -10.25 -3.27
C THR A 37 7.91 -10.84 -3.87
N GLY A 38 6.75 -10.44 -3.35
CA GLY A 38 5.42 -10.85 -3.85
C GLY A 38 4.93 -10.07 -5.08
N ASP A 39 5.83 -9.50 -5.88
CA ASP A 39 5.45 -8.75 -7.07
C ASP A 39 5.00 -9.71 -8.19
N PRO A 40 3.83 -9.47 -8.81
CA PRO A 40 3.37 -10.30 -9.92
C PRO A 40 4.32 -10.18 -11.11
N ARG A 41 4.51 -11.29 -11.83
CA ARG A 41 5.37 -11.35 -13.03
C ARG A 41 4.57 -11.19 -14.32
N GLU A 42 3.27 -11.42 -14.23
CA GLU A 42 2.32 -11.33 -15.32
C GLU A 42 2.14 -9.86 -15.74
N ALA A 43 1.93 -9.66 -17.04
CA ALA A 43 1.60 -8.33 -17.53
C ALA A 43 0.24 -7.87 -16.98
N THR A 44 0.15 -6.60 -16.59
CA THR A 44 -1.13 -5.96 -16.27
C THR A 44 -2.11 -6.13 -17.45
N ASP A 45 -3.36 -6.48 -17.13
CA ASP A 45 -4.40 -6.74 -18.12
C ASP A 45 -4.50 -5.59 -19.15
N PRO A 46 -4.56 -5.89 -20.47
CA PRO A 46 -4.70 -4.88 -21.51
C PRO A 46 -5.84 -3.88 -21.27
N LEU A 47 -6.96 -4.32 -20.70
CA LEU A 47 -8.11 -3.48 -20.39
C LEU A 47 -7.75 -2.37 -19.40
N ILE A 48 -7.00 -2.70 -18.35
CA ILE A 48 -6.56 -1.74 -17.32
C ILE A 48 -5.61 -0.71 -17.93
N ARG A 49 -4.67 -1.17 -18.76
CA ARG A 49 -3.73 -0.28 -19.44
C ARG A 49 -4.45 0.66 -20.41
N GLN A 50 -5.45 0.15 -21.13
CA GLN A 50 -6.25 0.96 -22.04
C GLN A 50 -7.10 1.99 -21.29
N ALA A 51 -7.75 1.59 -20.19
CA ALA A 51 -8.52 2.50 -19.35
C ALA A 51 -7.67 3.66 -18.79
N LEU A 52 -6.41 3.39 -18.44
CA LEU A 52 -5.46 4.44 -18.07
C LEU A 52 -5.23 5.41 -19.23
N VAL A 53 -4.92 4.90 -20.42
CA VAL A 53 -4.67 5.72 -21.62
C VAL A 53 -5.91 6.56 -21.97
N ASP A 54 -7.09 5.95 -21.98
CA ASP A 54 -8.35 6.62 -22.31
C ASP A 54 -8.73 7.67 -21.24
N GLY A 55 -8.30 7.48 -19.99
CA GLY A 55 -8.51 8.41 -18.89
C GLY A 55 -7.59 9.64 -18.93
N LEU A 56 -6.51 9.62 -19.71
CA LEU A 56 -5.59 10.75 -19.83
C LEU A 56 -6.23 11.87 -20.66
N ARG A 57 -6.14 13.10 -20.14
CA ARG A 57 -6.56 14.32 -20.82
C ARG A 57 -5.35 15.21 -21.06
N GLU A 58 -5.44 16.13 -22.03
CA GLU A 58 -4.38 17.11 -22.31
C GLU A 58 -4.00 17.92 -21.06
N ARG A 59 -4.98 18.20 -20.18
CA ARG A 59 -4.76 18.86 -18.89
C ARG A 59 -5.43 18.06 -17.78
N MET A 60 -4.62 17.64 -16.81
CA MET A 60 -5.08 16.99 -15.58
C MET A 60 -5.07 18.01 -14.45
N GLY A 61 -6.20 18.14 -13.73
CA GLY A 61 -6.31 19.01 -12.57
C GLY A 61 -5.87 18.32 -11.28
N TYR A 62 -5.86 19.07 -10.17
CA TYR A 62 -5.71 18.48 -8.84
C TYR A 62 -6.83 17.46 -8.58
N PRO A 63 -6.52 16.27 -8.06
CA PRO A 63 -7.53 15.29 -7.72
C PRO A 63 -8.37 15.77 -6.53
N LEU A 64 -9.58 15.24 -6.43
CA LEU A 64 -10.39 15.40 -5.21
C LEU A 64 -9.70 14.64 -4.07
N ALA A 65 -9.64 15.25 -2.88
CA ALA A 65 -9.04 14.60 -1.71
C ALA A 65 -9.72 13.26 -1.36
N GLN A 66 -11.03 13.15 -1.63
CA GLN A 66 -11.80 11.92 -1.42
C GLN A 66 -11.69 10.91 -2.58
N GLY A 67 -10.98 11.25 -3.66
CA GLY A 67 -10.96 10.47 -4.90
C GLY A 67 -12.20 10.71 -5.79
N LEU A 68 -12.15 10.15 -7.00
CA LEU A 68 -13.21 10.30 -8.00
C LEU A 68 -14.50 9.59 -7.54
N PRO A 69 -15.70 10.19 -7.73
CA PRO A 69 -16.97 9.54 -7.39
C PRO A 69 -17.13 8.17 -8.04
N GLU A 70 -16.82 8.06 -9.34
CA GLU A 70 -16.97 6.83 -10.12
C GLU A 70 -16.03 5.73 -9.64
N LEU A 71 -14.85 6.11 -9.14
CA LEU A 71 -13.92 5.15 -8.52
C LEU A 71 -14.47 4.61 -7.20
N ARG A 72 -15.04 5.47 -6.35
CA ARG A 72 -15.64 5.06 -5.08
C ARG A 72 -16.85 4.15 -5.28
N GLU A 73 -17.72 4.48 -6.23
CA GLU A 73 -18.85 3.62 -6.62
C GLU A 73 -18.39 2.25 -7.16
N ALA A 74 -17.34 2.23 -7.99
CA ALA A 74 -16.78 0.99 -8.51
C ALA A 74 -16.20 0.10 -7.39
N ILE A 75 -15.51 0.69 -6.41
CA ILE A 75 -14.98 0.00 -5.24
C ILE A 75 -16.12 -0.59 -4.39
N ALA A 76 -17.12 0.22 -4.03
CA ALA A 76 -18.27 -0.24 -3.25
C ALA A 76 -19.01 -1.40 -3.95
N SER A 77 -19.26 -1.25 -5.25
CA SER A 77 -19.91 -2.28 -6.07
C SER A 77 -19.08 -3.56 -6.17
N TRP A 78 -17.75 -3.44 -6.27
CA TRP A 78 -16.85 -4.61 -6.28
C TRP A 78 -16.86 -5.32 -4.93
N ALA A 79 -16.82 -4.57 -3.82
CA ALA A 79 -16.88 -5.14 -2.47
C ALA A 79 -18.19 -5.90 -2.25
N GLY A 80 -19.33 -5.35 -2.69
CA GLY A 80 -20.62 -6.05 -2.66
C GLY A 80 -20.63 -7.35 -3.45
N ARG A 81 -20.11 -7.36 -4.69
CA ARG A 81 -20.02 -8.59 -5.48
C ARG A 81 -19.06 -9.63 -4.87
N ARG A 82 -17.94 -9.19 -4.30
CA ARG A 82 -16.85 -10.07 -3.85
C ARG A 82 -17.03 -10.60 -2.44
N PHE A 83 -17.65 -9.81 -1.57
CA PHE A 83 -17.76 -10.07 -0.12
C PHE A 83 -19.19 -10.01 0.41
N ALA A 84 -20.19 -9.71 -0.44
CA ALA A 84 -21.59 -9.56 -0.04
C ALA A 84 -21.81 -8.49 1.05
N VAL A 85 -21.13 -7.35 0.92
CA VAL A 85 -21.26 -6.18 1.80
C VAL A 85 -21.87 -4.98 1.05
N GLU A 86 -22.72 -4.21 1.73
CA GLU A 86 -23.20 -2.93 1.23
C GLU A 86 -22.34 -1.82 1.83
N LEU A 87 -21.78 -0.95 0.99
CA LEU A 87 -20.95 0.19 1.40
C LEU A 87 -21.50 1.47 0.79
N ASP A 88 -21.63 2.54 1.57
CA ASP A 88 -21.90 3.88 1.08
C ASP A 88 -20.62 4.47 0.45
N PRO A 89 -20.55 4.65 -0.88
CA PRO A 89 -19.37 5.20 -1.52
C PRO A 89 -19.05 6.63 -1.07
N ALA A 90 -20.02 7.37 -0.51
CA ALA A 90 -19.83 8.74 -0.02
C ALA A 90 -19.13 8.81 1.34
N THR A 91 -19.30 7.79 2.19
CA THR A 91 -18.88 7.86 3.60
C THR A 91 -17.97 6.72 4.04
N GLU A 92 -17.96 5.60 3.32
CA GLU A 92 -17.27 4.36 3.73
C GLU A 92 -16.14 3.94 2.77
N VAL A 93 -15.83 4.76 1.75
CA VAL A 93 -14.77 4.46 0.76
C VAL A 93 -13.81 5.64 0.60
N ILE A 94 -12.52 5.37 0.82
CA ILE A 94 -11.42 6.32 0.59
C ILE A 94 -10.34 5.63 -0.25
N PRO A 95 -10.17 5.99 -1.54
CA PRO A 95 -9.08 5.49 -2.36
C PRO A 95 -7.72 6.02 -1.88
N THR A 96 -6.70 5.16 -1.88
CA THR A 96 -5.32 5.49 -1.50
C THR A 96 -4.32 5.09 -2.58
N LEU A 97 -3.10 5.62 -2.52
CA LEU A 97 -1.93 5.24 -3.30
C LEU A 97 -1.35 3.91 -2.81
N GLY A 98 -2.17 2.87 -2.88
CA GLY A 98 -1.88 1.53 -2.38
C GLY A 98 -2.16 1.37 -0.89
N SER A 99 -2.11 0.11 -0.44
CA SER A 99 -2.49 -0.27 0.93
C SER A 99 -1.55 0.27 2.00
N LYS A 100 -0.26 0.49 1.69
CA LYS A 100 0.71 1.02 2.65
C LYS A 100 0.34 2.43 3.15
N GLU A 101 -0.16 3.29 2.27
CA GLU A 101 -0.66 4.60 2.68
C GLU A 101 -1.86 4.46 3.61
N ALA A 102 -2.81 3.58 3.26
CA ALA A 102 -3.98 3.34 4.09
C ALA A 102 -3.60 2.85 5.49
N ILE A 103 -2.69 1.87 5.60
CA ILE A 103 -2.22 1.33 6.88
C ILE A 103 -1.53 2.41 7.72
N PHE A 104 -0.63 3.19 7.10
CA PHE A 104 0.08 4.27 7.79
C PHE A 104 -0.89 5.35 8.31
N SER A 105 -1.77 5.84 7.44
CA SER A 105 -2.72 6.90 7.77
C SER A 105 -3.77 6.44 8.78
N PHE A 106 -4.22 5.18 8.70
CA PHE A 106 -5.19 4.63 9.64
C PHE A 106 -4.66 4.66 11.08
N ALA A 107 -3.40 4.25 11.29
CA ALA A 107 -2.78 4.30 12.61
C ALA A 107 -2.77 5.73 13.18
N GLN A 108 -2.49 6.74 12.36
CA GLN A 108 -2.50 8.15 12.79
C GLN A 108 -3.88 8.66 13.23
N VAL A 109 -4.97 8.03 12.75
CA VAL A 109 -6.35 8.42 13.06
C VAL A 109 -6.88 7.70 14.29
N VAL A 110 -6.52 6.42 14.49
CA VAL A 110 -7.12 5.58 15.54
C VAL A 110 -6.26 5.43 16.79
N VAL A 111 -4.94 5.63 16.69
CA VAL A 111 -4.02 5.56 17.83
C VAL A 111 -4.00 6.89 18.55
N ASP A 112 -4.28 6.87 19.84
CA ASP A 112 -4.36 8.06 20.68
C ASP A 112 -3.42 7.92 21.87
N LEU A 113 -2.22 8.46 21.72
CA LEU A 113 -1.17 8.43 22.73
C LEU A 113 -1.51 9.29 23.95
N GLU A 114 -2.27 10.37 23.77
CA GLU A 114 -2.59 11.31 24.85
C GLU A 114 -3.57 10.71 25.86
N HIS A 115 -4.52 9.89 25.37
CA HIS A 115 -5.54 9.27 26.20
C HIS A 115 -5.28 7.77 26.46
N GLY A 116 -4.08 7.28 26.18
CA GLY A 116 -3.66 5.91 26.49
C GLY A 116 -4.33 4.83 25.63
N LYS A 117 -4.78 5.15 24.42
CA LYS A 117 -5.25 4.17 23.43
C LYS A 117 -4.13 3.91 22.42
N ASP A 118 -3.03 3.37 22.93
CA ASP A 118 -1.77 3.16 22.19
C ASP A 118 -1.46 1.69 21.88
N THR A 119 -2.36 0.79 22.27
CA THR A 119 -2.17 -0.66 22.07
C THR A 119 -2.74 -1.12 20.72
N VAL A 120 -1.89 -1.68 19.88
CA VAL A 120 -2.25 -2.27 18.58
C VAL A 120 -1.97 -3.77 18.60
N ALA A 121 -2.94 -4.58 18.19
CA ALA A 121 -2.79 -6.02 18.05
C ALA A 121 -2.58 -6.40 16.56
N PHE A 122 -1.57 -7.22 16.29
CA PHE A 122 -1.27 -7.76 14.96
C PHE A 122 -0.86 -9.24 15.08
N THR A 123 -0.82 -9.96 13.96
CA THR A 123 -0.50 -11.40 13.94
C THR A 123 0.99 -11.66 13.85
N GLU A 124 1.44 -12.77 14.44
CA GLU A 124 2.79 -13.32 14.26
C GLU A 124 2.69 -14.79 13.81
N PRO A 125 3.13 -15.16 12.58
CA PRO A 125 3.74 -14.29 11.58
C PRO A 125 2.74 -13.29 10.96
N GLY A 126 3.23 -12.11 10.59
CA GLY A 126 2.41 -11.03 10.03
C GLY A 126 3.14 -10.20 8.98
N TYR A 127 2.44 -9.22 8.40
CA TYR A 127 3.05 -8.28 7.47
C TYR A 127 3.91 -7.27 8.24
N PRO A 128 5.23 -7.14 7.98
CA PRO A 128 6.12 -6.32 8.82
C PRO A 128 5.81 -4.82 8.84
N VAL A 129 4.94 -4.32 7.96
CA VAL A 129 4.54 -2.90 7.95
C VAL A 129 3.61 -2.56 9.12
N TYR A 130 3.05 -3.56 9.81
CA TYR A 130 2.23 -3.34 10.99
C TYR A 130 3.03 -3.04 12.27
N GLU A 131 4.31 -3.42 12.31
CA GLU A 131 5.25 -3.18 13.43
C GLU A 131 5.96 -1.82 13.29
#